data_AF-U5MY05-F1
#
_entry.id   AF-U5MY05-F1
#
_cell.length_a   1.000
_cell.length_b   1.000
_cell.length_c   1.000
_cell.angle_alpha   90.00
_cell.angle_beta   90.00
_cell.angle_gamma   90.00
#
_symmetry.space_group_name_H-M   'P 1'
#
loop_
_entity.id
_entity.type
_entity.pdbx_description
1 polymer ?
#
loop_
_entity_poly.entity_id
_entity_poly.type
_entity_poly.pdbx_seq_one_letter_code
_entity_poly.pdbx_strand_id
1 'polypeptide(L)'
;MDIYLIDESKRYTLQFPVNPLDSISNPKEKKFSTTDTVEFGEVDISEKGSKIREISFNSFFPLQYDSYCRYVYIMAPHDYVGVIESWMDSDTHVRLIITEFNINELVNISKFTPEIKAGEDGDIYFSITLRTYKELKIETIINASSEDSGGLENNRTDNSQDEYKDGDNVKVTASSLNVREGPGTSYDILGSVSNGTNLEIYRQYGNWADTYWGDHGGYVCLDYVTKV
;
A
#
# COMPACT_ATOMS: atom_id res chain seq x y z
N MET A 1 -18.75 28.00 -8.26
CA MET A 1 -17.61 27.09 -8.04
C MET A 1 -16.72 27.61 -6.92
N ASP A 2 -16.33 26.73 -6.01
CA ASP A 2 -15.30 26.99 -5.01
C ASP A 2 -14.30 25.84 -5.05
N ILE A 3 -13.02 26.17 -4.95
CA ILE A 3 -11.92 25.21 -4.91
C ILE A 3 -11.17 25.41 -3.60
N TYR A 4 -10.95 24.31 -2.89
CA TYR A 4 -10.17 24.28 -1.65
C TYR A 4 -9.07 23.23 -1.74
N LEU A 5 -7.92 23.57 -1.15
CA LEU A 5 -6.89 22.61 -0.77
C LEU A 5 -6.76 22.64 0.75
N ILE A 6 -6.79 21.46 1.37
CA ILE A 6 -6.73 21.32 2.82
C ILE A 6 -5.55 20.42 3.18
N ASP A 7 -4.66 20.95 4.00
CA ASP A 7 -3.63 20.18 4.69
C ASP A 7 -4.19 19.76 6.06
N GLU A 8 -4.56 18.49 6.15
CA GLU A 8 -5.15 17.92 7.37
C GLU A 8 -4.15 17.87 8.54
N SER A 9 -2.85 17.76 8.25
CA SER A 9 -1.80 17.67 9.26
C SER A 9 -1.59 18.98 9.99
N LYS A 10 -1.61 20.09 9.24
CA LYS A 10 -1.45 21.46 9.77
C LYS A 10 -2.79 22.14 10.07
N ARG A 11 -3.92 21.48 9.79
CA ARG A 11 -5.28 22.04 9.86
C ARG A 11 -5.39 23.37 9.11
N TYR A 12 -4.74 23.46 7.96
CA TYR A 12 -4.72 24.66 7.14
C TYR A 12 -5.59 24.47 5.91
N THR A 13 -6.48 25.43 5.64
CA THR A 13 -7.37 25.44 4.48
C THR A 13 -7.03 26.62 3.60
N LEU A 14 -6.67 26.32 2.35
CA LEU A 14 -6.48 27.30 1.30
C LEU A 14 -7.71 27.31 0.39
N GLN A 15 -8.43 28.43 0.34
CA GLN A 15 -9.47 28.67 -0.67
C GLN A 15 -8.88 29.49 -1.82
N PHE A 16 -9.06 29.04 -3.06
CA PHE A 16 -8.62 29.83 -4.20
C PHE A 16 -9.47 31.11 -4.33
N PRO A 17 -8.85 32.30 -4.46
CA PRO A 17 -9.57 33.57 -4.46
C PRO A 17 -10.36 33.79 -5.75
N VAL A 18 -9.90 33.25 -6.88
CA VAL A 18 -10.51 33.42 -8.19
C VAL A 18 -10.83 32.05 -8.80
N ASN A 19 -11.94 31.98 -9.53
CA ASN A 19 -12.31 30.78 -10.28
C ASN A 19 -11.30 30.48 -11.39
N PRO A 20 -11.28 29.25 -11.92
CA PRO A 20 -10.52 28.96 -13.13
C PRO A 20 -10.93 29.86 -14.29
N LEU A 21 -9.95 30.26 -15.11
CA LEU A 21 -10.16 31.19 -16.22
C LEU A 21 -10.77 30.52 -17.45
N ASP A 22 -10.33 29.30 -17.76
CA ASP A 22 -10.81 28.55 -18.91
C ASP A 22 -11.81 27.46 -18.49
N SER A 23 -11.45 26.21 -18.72
CA SER A 23 -12.25 25.04 -18.38
C SER A 23 -11.49 24.17 -17.39
N ILE A 24 -12.22 23.64 -16.42
CA ILE A 24 -11.73 22.58 -15.54
C ILE A 24 -12.41 21.28 -15.97
N SER A 25 -11.63 20.21 -16.06
CA SER A 25 -12.15 18.88 -16.41
C SER A 25 -11.85 17.89 -15.28
N ASN A 26 -12.73 16.91 -15.13
CA ASN A 26 -12.61 15.84 -14.13
C ASN A 26 -12.67 14.47 -14.83
N PRO A 27 -11.67 14.14 -15.67
CA PRO A 27 -11.69 12.91 -16.45
C PRO A 27 -11.68 11.67 -15.54
N LYS A 28 -12.52 10.69 -15.86
CA LYS A 28 -12.52 9.38 -15.21
C LYS A 28 -12.24 8.32 -16.25
N GLU A 29 -11.03 7.77 -16.20
CA GLU A 29 -10.58 6.74 -17.14
C GLU A 29 -10.43 5.38 -16.47
N LYS A 30 -10.94 4.35 -17.14
CA LYS A 30 -10.70 2.95 -16.76
C LYS A 30 -9.34 2.51 -17.29
N LYS A 31 -8.66 1.63 -16.55
CA LYS A 31 -7.43 1.01 -17.01
C LYS A 31 -7.77 -0.21 -17.88
N PHE A 32 -7.16 -0.31 -19.05
CA PHE A 32 -7.25 -1.46 -19.95
C PHE A 32 -5.83 -1.91 -20.32
N SER A 33 -5.65 -3.20 -20.58
CA SER A 33 -4.49 -3.78 -21.25
C SER A 33 -4.92 -4.26 -22.63
N THR A 34 -4.43 -3.62 -23.68
CA THR A 34 -4.76 -3.99 -25.06
C THR A 34 -3.79 -5.07 -25.56
N THR A 35 -4.30 -6.13 -26.16
CA THR A 35 -3.50 -7.20 -26.77
C THR A 35 -3.99 -7.48 -28.19
N ASP A 36 -3.06 -7.52 -29.14
CA ASP A 36 -3.35 -7.85 -30.53
C ASP A 36 -3.32 -9.37 -30.74
N THR A 37 -4.42 -9.93 -31.24
CA THR A 37 -4.61 -11.37 -31.44
C THR A 37 -4.84 -11.66 -32.91
N VAL A 38 -4.12 -12.65 -33.44
CA VAL A 38 -4.14 -13.05 -34.86
C VAL A 38 -5.55 -13.29 -35.41
N GLU A 39 -6.47 -13.80 -34.59
CA GLU A 39 -7.83 -14.19 -35.00
C GLU A 39 -8.90 -13.12 -34.73
N PHE A 40 -8.68 -12.24 -33.75
CA PHE A 40 -9.70 -11.30 -33.26
C PHE A 40 -9.30 -9.82 -33.39
N GLY A 41 -8.09 -9.52 -33.86
CA GLY A 41 -7.54 -8.16 -33.86
C GLY A 41 -7.23 -7.67 -32.45
N GLU A 42 -7.39 -6.36 -32.22
CA GLU A 42 -7.14 -5.73 -30.92
C GLU A 42 -8.25 -6.06 -29.91
N VAL A 43 -7.87 -6.62 -28.75
CA VAL A 43 -8.76 -6.94 -27.64
C VAL A 43 -8.33 -6.17 -26.39
N ASP A 44 -9.28 -5.46 -25.77
CA ASP A 44 -9.08 -4.76 -24.50
C ASP A 44 -9.40 -5.65 -23.29
N ILE A 45 -8.38 -5.96 -22.51
CA ILE A 45 -8.51 -6.68 -21.24
C ILE A 45 -8.72 -5.65 -20.12
N SER A 46 -9.91 -5.66 -19.51
CA SER A 46 -10.20 -4.79 -18.36
C SER A 46 -9.41 -5.25 -17.13
N GLU A 47 -8.36 -4.53 -16.78
CA GLU A 47 -7.68 -4.73 -15.50
C GLU A 47 -8.54 -4.18 -14.33
N LYS A 48 -8.39 -4.75 -13.14
CA LYS A 48 -8.99 -4.19 -11.93
C LYS A 48 -8.29 -2.86 -11.61
N GLY A 49 -8.97 -1.74 -11.87
CA GLY A 49 -8.49 -0.42 -11.45
C GLY A 49 -8.93 0.71 -12.38
N SER A 50 -8.82 1.93 -11.88
CA SER A 50 -8.92 3.16 -12.67
C SER A 50 -7.54 3.78 -12.85
N LYS A 51 -7.34 4.48 -13.98
CA LYS A 51 -6.12 5.29 -14.14
C LYS A 51 -6.02 6.33 -13.02
N ILE A 52 -4.81 6.79 -12.73
CA ILE A 52 -4.63 7.93 -11.83
C ILE A 52 -5.37 9.11 -12.48
N ARG A 53 -6.31 9.69 -11.74
CA ARG A 53 -7.04 10.84 -12.22
C ARG A 53 -6.16 12.07 -12.10
N GLU A 54 -6.18 12.90 -13.13
CA GLU A 54 -5.46 14.16 -13.20
C GLU A 54 -6.47 15.30 -13.40
N ILE A 55 -6.35 16.33 -12.58
CA ILE A 55 -7.18 17.53 -12.63
C ILE A 55 -6.23 18.70 -12.81
N SER A 56 -6.44 19.49 -13.85
CA SER A 56 -5.66 20.69 -14.11
C SER A 56 -6.57 21.88 -14.35
N PHE A 57 -6.11 23.05 -13.94
CA PHE A 57 -6.77 24.31 -14.20
C PHE A 57 -5.78 25.47 -14.10
N ASN A 58 -6.17 26.61 -14.67
CA ASN A 58 -5.45 27.87 -14.60
C ASN A 58 -6.29 28.93 -13.88
N SER A 59 -5.64 29.76 -13.08
CA SER A 59 -6.27 30.92 -12.43
C SER A 59 -5.21 31.96 -12.09
N PHE A 60 -5.51 32.89 -11.19
CA PHE A 60 -4.54 33.85 -10.69
C PHE A 60 -4.81 34.23 -9.23
N PHE A 61 -3.75 34.71 -8.57
CA PHE A 61 -3.81 35.32 -7.24
C PHE A 61 -3.79 36.84 -7.40
N PRO A 62 -4.88 37.53 -7.05
CA PRO A 62 -4.97 38.97 -7.19
C PRO A 62 -4.19 39.68 -6.09
N LEU A 63 -3.53 40.80 -6.41
CA LEU A 63 -2.87 41.65 -5.42
C LEU A 63 -3.88 42.34 -4.49
N GLN A 64 -5.04 42.68 -5.03
CA GLN A 64 -6.10 43.39 -4.34
C GLN A 64 -7.47 42.78 -4.63
N TYR A 65 -8.38 42.93 -3.68
CA TYR A 65 -9.74 42.44 -3.84
C TYR A 65 -10.45 43.14 -5.02
N ASP A 66 -11.21 42.35 -5.77
CA ASP A 66 -12.14 42.82 -6.80
C ASP A 66 -13.37 41.89 -6.87
N SER A 67 -14.37 42.24 -7.66
CA SER A 67 -15.69 41.61 -7.74
C SER A 67 -15.65 40.14 -8.16
N TYR A 68 -14.61 39.71 -8.86
CA TYR A 68 -14.40 38.31 -9.24
C TYR A 68 -13.86 37.44 -8.09
N CYS A 69 -13.41 38.05 -6.99
CA CYS A 69 -12.88 37.35 -5.83
C CYS A 69 -14.01 36.68 -5.02
N ARG A 70 -13.75 35.45 -4.55
CA ARG A 70 -14.70 34.66 -3.75
C ARG A 70 -14.88 35.20 -2.33
N TYR A 71 -13.89 35.92 -1.80
CA TYR A 71 -13.88 36.47 -0.45
C TYR A 71 -13.08 37.78 -0.40
N VAL A 72 -13.38 38.61 0.61
CA VAL A 72 -12.84 39.99 0.73
C VAL A 72 -11.40 40.00 1.23
N TYR A 73 -11.10 39.20 2.25
CA TYR A 73 -9.79 39.17 2.89
C TYR A 73 -8.86 38.17 2.19
N ILE A 74 -8.26 38.60 1.09
CA ILE A 74 -7.26 37.82 0.36
C ILE A 74 -5.85 38.03 0.95
N MET A 75 -5.02 36.99 0.95
CA MET A 75 -3.59 37.11 1.28
C MET A 75 -2.78 37.63 0.09
N ALA A 76 -1.49 37.93 0.29
CA ALA A 76 -0.66 38.41 -0.81
C ALA A 76 -0.41 37.29 -1.84
N PRO A 77 -0.31 37.62 -3.15
CA PRO A 77 -0.07 36.63 -4.21
C PRO A 77 1.11 35.69 -3.93
N HIS A 78 2.22 36.24 -3.41
CA HIS A 78 3.40 35.47 -3.06
C HIS A 78 3.17 34.48 -1.89
N ASP A 79 2.26 34.78 -0.95
CA ASP A 79 1.94 33.88 0.15
C ASP A 79 1.18 32.64 -0.36
N TYR A 80 0.31 32.79 -1.37
CA TYR A 80 -0.35 31.66 -2.03
C TYR A 80 0.67 30.72 -2.66
N VAL A 81 1.60 31.30 -3.42
CA VAL A 81 2.70 30.58 -4.07
C VAL A 81 3.50 29.81 -3.02
N GLY A 82 3.94 30.48 -1.95
CA GLY A 82 4.73 29.85 -0.89
C GLY A 82 4.01 28.71 -0.18
N VAL A 83 2.70 28.84 0.09
CA VAL A 83 1.91 27.73 0.67
C VAL A 83 1.85 26.54 -0.27
N ILE A 84 1.54 26.76 -1.56
CA ILE A 84 1.42 25.68 -2.56
C ILE A 84 2.77 24.99 -2.77
N GLU A 85 3.85 25.74 -2.89
CA GLU A 85 5.21 25.20 -3.00
C GLU A 85 5.57 24.39 -1.75
N SER A 86 5.25 24.88 -0.55
CA SER A 86 5.50 24.13 0.69
C SER A 86 4.75 22.80 0.77
N TRP A 87 3.60 22.69 0.10
CA TRP A 87 2.85 21.44 -0.01
C TRP A 87 3.42 20.52 -1.07
N MET A 88 3.93 21.05 -2.18
CA MET A 88 4.65 20.27 -3.18
C MET A 88 5.95 19.66 -2.65
N ASP A 89 6.67 20.40 -1.81
CA ASP A 89 7.91 19.94 -1.18
C ASP A 89 7.67 18.97 -0.01
N SER A 90 6.43 18.91 0.48
CA SER A 90 6.05 17.98 1.55
C SER A 90 5.74 16.60 0.99
N ASP A 91 6.04 15.54 1.75
CA ASP A 91 5.59 14.18 1.45
C ASP A 91 4.12 13.95 1.85
N THR A 92 3.36 15.03 2.07
CA THR A 92 1.98 14.97 2.54
C THR A 92 0.99 15.25 1.41
N HIS A 93 -0.09 14.49 1.42
CA HIS A 93 -1.18 14.58 0.45
C HIS A 93 -2.16 15.64 0.92
N VAL A 94 -2.62 16.50 0.02
CA VAL A 94 -3.62 17.52 0.33
C VAL A 94 -5.01 17.07 -0.10
N ARG A 95 -6.04 17.44 0.64
CA ARG A 95 -7.43 17.16 0.24
C ARG A 95 -7.91 18.26 -0.70
N LEU A 96 -8.32 17.85 -1.89
CA LEU A 96 -8.98 18.70 -2.87
C LEU A 96 -10.49 18.63 -2.71
N ILE A 97 -11.12 19.80 -2.59
CA ILE A 97 -12.57 19.95 -2.65
C ILE A 97 -12.93 20.89 -3.79
N ILE A 98 -13.76 20.42 -4.72
CA ILE A 98 -14.35 21.25 -5.80
C ILE A 98 -15.86 21.07 -5.78
N THR A 99 -16.58 22.16 -5.46
CA THR A 99 -18.01 22.11 -5.17
C THR A 99 -18.86 21.69 -6.37
N GLU A 100 -18.59 22.22 -7.57
CA GLU A 100 -19.38 21.92 -8.78
C GLU A 100 -19.26 20.47 -9.26
N PHE A 101 -18.09 19.85 -9.06
CA PHE A 101 -17.86 18.45 -9.43
C PHE A 101 -18.15 17.46 -8.30
N ASN A 102 -18.54 17.96 -7.12
CA ASN A 102 -18.66 17.17 -5.89
C ASN A 102 -17.40 16.32 -5.63
N ILE A 103 -16.22 16.93 -5.84
CA ILE A 103 -14.93 16.28 -5.58
C ILE A 103 -14.57 16.51 -4.12
N ASN A 104 -14.16 15.44 -3.44
CA ASN A 104 -13.59 15.45 -2.10
C ASN A 104 -12.61 14.29 -1.96
N GLU A 105 -11.38 14.48 -2.45
CA GLU A 105 -10.38 13.41 -2.53
C GLU A 105 -8.98 13.90 -2.13
N LEU A 106 -8.13 12.98 -1.69
CA LEU A 106 -6.71 13.25 -1.48
C LEU A 106 -6.00 13.32 -2.83
N VAL A 107 -5.14 14.31 -3.01
CA VAL A 107 -4.38 14.56 -4.23
C VAL A 107 -2.94 14.95 -3.90
N ASN A 108 -2.08 14.72 -4.87
CA ASN A 108 -0.73 15.27 -4.94
C ASN A 108 -0.70 16.42 -5.94
N ILE A 109 0.00 17.49 -5.58
CA ILE A 109 0.26 18.59 -6.50
C ILE A 109 1.45 18.17 -7.37
N SER A 110 1.19 17.74 -8.60
CA SER A 110 2.24 17.21 -9.49
C SER A 110 2.97 18.29 -10.26
N LYS A 111 2.31 19.44 -10.50
CA LYS A 111 2.88 20.58 -11.19
C LYS A 111 2.21 21.86 -10.72
N PHE A 112 3.01 22.89 -10.51
CA PHE A 112 2.56 24.24 -10.29
C PHE A 112 3.47 25.19 -11.07
N THR A 113 2.90 26.17 -11.75
CA THR A 113 3.65 27.07 -12.62
C THR A 113 3.11 28.49 -12.45
N PRO A 114 3.68 29.28 -11.52
CA PRO A 114 3.36 30.69 -11.37
C PRO A 114 4.00 31.51 -12.50
N GLU A 115 3.27 32.48 -13.01
CA GLU A 115 3.65 33.34 -14.15
C GLU A 115 3.24 34.79 -13.87
N ILE A 116 4.12 35.72 -14.23
CA ILE A 116 3.84 37.16 -14.16
C ILE A 116 3.59 37.66 -15.59
N LYS A 117 2.46 38.32 -15.82
CA LYS A 117 2.14 38.92 -17.12
C LYS A 117 2.56 40.37 -17.16
N ALA A 118 3.21 40.76 -18.26
CA ALA A 118 3.60 42.16 -18.45
C ALA A 118 2.36 43.05 -18.59
N GLY A 119 2.29 44.12 -17.78
CA GLY A 119 1.20 45.09 -17.78
C GLY A 119 0.10 44.83 -16.74
N GLU A 120 0.17 43.72 -16.00
CA GLU A 120 -0.73 43.39 -14.89
C GLU A 120 0.12 43.37 -13.60
N ASP A 121 0.33 44.56 -13.05
CA ASP A 121 1.26 44.77 -11.95
C ASP A 121 0.69 44.20 -10.64
N GLY A 122 1.39 43.21 -10.08
CA GLY A 122 1.11 42.62 -8.78
C GLY A 122 0.34 41.30 -8.78
N ASP A 123 -0.37 40.95 -9.85
CA ASP A 123 -1.11 39.68 -9.93
C ASP A 123 -0.19 38.53 -10.34
N ILE A 124 -0.42 37.34 -9.80
CA ILE A 124 0.33 36.13 -10.15
C ILE A 124 -0.62 35.14 -10.82
N TYR A 125 -0.43 34.90 -12.11
CA TYR A 125 -1.13 33.84 -12.83
C TYR A 125 -0.52 32.51 -12.50
N PHE A 126 -1.31 31.44 -12.58
CA PHE A 126 -0.76 30.11 -12.39
C PHE A 126 -1.51 29.05 -13.19
N SER A 127 -0.78 27.97 -13.47
CA SER A 127 -1.33 26.68 -13.87
C SER A 127 -0.99 25.63 -12.82
N ILE A 128 -1.96 24.83 -12.41
CA ILE A 128 -1.78 23.76 -11.43
C ILE A 128 -2.30 22.43 -11.98
N THR A 129 -1.57 21.35 -11.70
CA THR A 129 -1.94 19.97 -12.01
C THR A 129 -1.92 19.14 -10.74
N LEU A 130 -3.03 18.46 -10.48
CA LEU A 130 -3.30 17.67 -9.29
C LEU A 130 -3.56 16.23 -9.72
N ARG A 131 -2.94 15.26 -9.04
CA ARG A 131 -3.13 13.83 -9.30
C ARG A 131 -3.74 13.15 -8.09
N THR A 132 -4.84 12.42 -8.27
CA THR A 132 -5.47 11.69 -7.17
C THR A 132 -4.48 10.75 -6.50
N TYR A 133 -4.35 10.88 -5.19
CA TYR A 133 -3.59 9.97 -4.36
C TYR A 133 -4.37 8.67 -4.17
N LYS A 134 -3.66 7.54 -4.29
CA LYS A 134 -4.18 6.22 -3.97
C LYS A 134 -3.15 5.53 -3.09
N GLU A 135 -3.59 5.08 -1.92
CA GLU A 135 -2.76 4.23 -1.07
C GLU A 135 -2.38 2.97 -1.83
N LEU A 136 -1.09 2.65 -1.84
CA LEU A 136 -0.61 1.37 -2.32
C LEU A 136 -1.02 0.31 -1.30
N LYS A 137 -2.10 -0.42 -1.60
CA LYS A 137 -2.38 -1.68 -0.91
C LYS A 137 -1.37 -2.70 -1.42
N ILE A 138 -0.25 -2.81 -0.71
CA ILE A 138 0.69 -3.90 -0.92
C ILE A 138 0.07 -5.13 -0.27
N GLU A 139 -0.61 -5.95 -1.07
CA GLU A 139 -0.74 -7.36 -0.71
C GLU A 139 0.66 -7.92 -0.85
N THR A 140 1.37 -8.06 0.28
CA THR A 140 2.55 -8.90 0.29
C THR A 140 2.04 -10.29 -0.07
N ILE A 141 2.21 -10.67 -1.33
CA ILE A 141 2.45 -12.07 -1.63
C ILE A 141 3.69 -12.34 -0.78
N ILE A 142 3.49 -12.98 0.37
CA ILE A 142 4.58 -13.66 1.02
C ILE A 142 5.10 -14.54 -0.11
N ASN A 143 6.26 -14.17 -0.67
CA ASN A 143 7.09 -15.11 -1.37
C ASN A 143 7.53 -16.10 -0.29
N ALA A 144 6.58 -16.92 0.15
CA ALA A 144 6.86 -18.31 0.38
C ALA A 144 7.46 -18.67 -0.96
N SER A 145 8.76 -18.89 -0.94
CA SER A 145 9.42 -19.71 -1.93
C SER A 145 8.68 -21.05 -1.94
N SER A 146 7.52 -21.10 -2.59
CA SER A 146 7.19 -22.18 -3.48
C SER A 146 8.26 -22.10 -4.56
N GLU A 147 9.43 -22.66 -4.25
CA GLU A 147 10.22 -23.31 -5.26
C GLU A 147 9.27 -24.32 -5.91
N ASP A 148 8.60 -23.88 -6.97
CA ASP A 148 8.11 -24.77 -8.00
C ASP A 148 9.35 -25.29 -8.75
N SER A 149 10.14 -26.09 -8.03
CA SER A 149 11.04 -27.05 -8.64
C SER A 149 10.13 -28.15 -9.14
N GLY A 150 9.75 -28.08 -10.41
CA GLY A 150 8.82 -28.99 -11.09
C GLY A 150 8.81 -30.39 -10.50
N GLY A 151 7.84 -30.63 -9.62
CA GLY A 151 7.67 -31.89 -8.94
C GLY A 151 6.84 -32.80 -9.81
N LEU A 152 7.43 -33.89 -10.28
CA LEU A 152 6.66 -35.05 -10.74
C LEU A 152 5.61 -35.35 -9.67
N GLU A 153 4.33 -35.39 -10.05
CA GLU A 153 3.27 -35.81 -9.14
C GLU A 153 3.59 -37.22 -8.63
N ASN A 154 4.06 -37.30 -7.39
CA ASN A 154 4.16 -38.57 -6.70
C ASN A 154 2.74 -38.98 -6.30
N ASN A 155 2.17 -39.86 -7.12
CA ASN A 155 0.88 -40.53 -6.91
C ASN A 155 0.94 -41.55 -5.74
N ARG A 156 1.71 -41.25 -4.68
CA ARG A 156 1.74 -42.05 -3.45
C ARG A 156 0.63 -41.57 -2.55
N THR A 157 -0.42 -42.37 -2.49
CA THR A 157 -1.38 -42.38 -1.39
C THR A 157 -0.61 -42.47 -0.08
N ASP A 158 -0.55 -41.35 0.66
CA ASP A 158 0.04 -41.31 1.99
C ASP A 158 -0.93 -42.00 2.94
N ASN A 159 -0.77 -43.32 3.03
CA ASN A 159 -1.31 -44.14 4.09
C ASN A 159 -0.28 -44.09 5.24
N SER A 160 -0.23 -42.97 5.95
CA SER A 160 0.47 -42.88 7.23
C SER A 160 -0.56 -42.51 8.30
N GLN A 161 -0.76 -43.43 9.25
CA GLN A 161 -1.53 -43.17 10.45
C GLN A 161 -0.73 -42.20 11.31
N ASP A 162 -1.01 -40.90 11.20
CA ASP A 162 -0.49 -39.91 12.14
C ASP A 162 -1.02 -40.23 13.54
N GLU A 163 -0.10 -40.59 14.44
CA GLU A 163 -0.40 -40.94 15.83
C GLU A 163 -0.66 -39.69 16.69
N TYR A 164 -0.14 -38.54 16.25
CA TYR A 164 -0.23 -37.27 16.94
C TYR A 164 -1.04 -36.25 16.12
N LYS A 165 -1.80 -35.40 16.82
CA LYS A 165 -2.64 -34.36 16.23
C LYS A 165 -2.21 -32.98 16.72
N ASP A 166 -2.65 -31.98 15.96
CA ASP A 166 -2.47 -30.57 16.25
C ASP A 166 -2.88 -30.22 17.70
N GLY A 167 -1.95 -29.66 18.47
CA GLY A 167 -2.16 -29.27 19.87
C GLY A 167 -2.02 -30.40 20.89
N ASP A 168 -1.53 -31.58 20.48
CA ASP A 168 -1.23 -32.66 21.41
C ASP A 168 -0.06 -32.28 22.34
N ASN A 169 -0.20 -32.61 23.63
CA ASN A 169 0.86 -32.42 24.61
C ASN A 169 1.68 -33.71 24.74
N VAL A 170 2.99 -33.58 24.61
CA VAL A 170 3.94 -34.69 24.73
C VAL A 170 5.01 -34.38 25.77
N LYS A 171 5.46 -35.40 26.49
CA LYS A 171 6.50 -35.30 27.50
C LYS A 171 7.80 -35.88 26.99
N VAL A 172 8.89 -35.14 27.13
CA VAL A 172 10.23 -35.57 26.71
C VAL A 172 10.75 -36.70 27.59
N THR A 173 11.12 -37.82 26.98
CA THR A 173 11.66 -39.02 27.67
C THR A 173 13.18 -39.16 27.54
N ALA A 174 13.81 -38.46 26.60
CA ALA A 174 15.27 -38.40 26.47
C ALA A 174 15.93 -37.55 27.56
N SER A 175 17.21 -37.77 27.86
CA SER A 175 17.99 -36.94 28.79
C SER A 175 18.13 -35.50 28.30
N SER A 176 18.33 -35.35 27.00
CA SER A 176 18.31 -34.08 26.27
C SER A 176 17.78 -34.32 24.86
N LEU A 177 16.70 -33.64 24.49
CA LEU A 177 16.08 -33.72 23.18
C LEU A 177 16.46 -32.50 22.35
N ASN A 178 17.12 -32.70 21.21
CA ASN A 178 17.49 -31.59 20.34
C ASN A 178 16.28 -31.06 19.57
N VAL A 179 16.14 -29.74 19.53
CA VAL A 179 15.22 -29.02 18.66
C VAL A 179 15.99 -28.60 17.43
N ARG A 180 15.49 -28.96 16.24
CA ARG A 180 16.17 -28.74 14.95
C ARG A 180 15.37 -27.82 14.04
N GLU A 181 16.06 -27.25 13.06
CA GLU A 181 15.44 -26.37 12.06
C GLU A 181 14.50 -27.10 11.08
N GLY A 182 14.65 -28.43 10.94
CA GLY A 182 13.80 -29.24 10.07
C GLY A 182 13.59 -30.66 10.58
N PRO A 183 12.64 -31.41 9.98
CA PRO A 183 12.26 -32.77 10.40
C PRO A 183 13.29 -33.82 9.96
N GLY A 184 14.47 -33.79 10.59
CA GLY A 184 15.55 -34.73 10.27
C GLY A 184 16.85 -34.43 11.01
N THR A 185 17.75 -35.41 11.05
CA THR A 185 19.05 -35.28 11.74
C THR A 185 20.09 -34.48 10.96
N SER A 186 19.85 -34.21 9.68
CA SER A 186 20.74 -33.42 8.81
C SER A 186 20.56 -31.91 8.96
N TYR A 187 19.47 -31.45 9.61
CA TYR A 187 19.19 -30.05 9.85
C TYR A 187 19.93 -29.53 11.09
N ASP A 188 20.22 -28.24 11.11
CA ASP A 188 20.95 -27.59 12.20
C ASP A 188 20.18 -27.65 13.52
N ILE A 189 20.93 -27.70 14.63
CA ILE A 189 20.38 -27.77 15.99
C ILE A 189 20.14 -26.34 16.48
N LEU A 190 18.88 -26.01 16.75
CA LEU A 190 18.46 -24.72 17.30
C LEU A 190 18.58 -24.67 18.83
N GLY A 191 18.53 -25.83 19.48
CA GLY A 191 18.67 -25.93 20.93
C GLY A 191 18.32 -27.31 21.46
N SER A 192 18.09 -27.41 22.77
CA SER A 192 17.76 -28.69 23.42
C SER A 192 16.77 -28.52 24.57
N VAL A 193 15.90 -29.51 24.74
CA VAL A 193 14.89 -29.62 25.80
C VAL A 193 15.29 -30.70 26.80
N SER A 194 15.20 -30.38 28.09
CA SER A 194 15.50 -31.32 29.17
C SER A 194 14.44 -32.43 29.34
N ASN A 195 14.87 -33.57 29.87
CA ASN A 195 13.98 -34.66 30.27
C ASN A 195 12.79 -34.18 31.12
N GLY A 196 11.61 -34.73 30.85
CA GLY A 196 10.41 -34.50 31.65
C GLY A 196 9.67 -33.20 31.33
N THR A 197 10.20 -32.38 30.42
CA THR A 197 9.52 -31.17 29.92
C THR A 197 8.33 -31.57 29.04
N ASN A 198 7.22 -30.86 29.17
CA ASN A 198 6.07 -31.02 28.29
C ASN A 198 6.19 -30.04 27.12
N LEU A 199 5.92 -30.52 25.91
CA LEU A 199 5.90 -29.76 24.66
C LEU A 199 4.54 -29.93 24.00
N GLU A 200 4.08 -28.88 23.32
CA GLU A 200 2.91 -28.92 22.46
C GLU A 200 3.40 -29.14 21.03
N ILE A 201 2.84 -30.14 20.34
CA ILE A 201 3.21 -30.48 18.97
C ILE A 201 2.05 -30.20 18.01
N TYR A 202 2.39 -29.84 16.77
CA TYR A 202 1.43 -29.43 15.75
C TYR A 202 1.33 -30.49 14.65
N ARG A 203 2.11 -30.36 13.59
CA ARG A 203 2.10 -31.27 12.44
C ARG A 203 3.17 -32.34 12.56
N GLN A 204 2.76 -33.58 12.31
CA GLN A 204 3.65 -34.71 12.22
C GLN A 204 4.22 -34.83 10.79
N TYR A 205 5.52 -35.07 10.71
CA TYR A 205 6.30 -35.29 9.50
C TYR A 205 7.06 -36.61 9.66
N GLY A 206 6.37 -37.72 9.42
CA GLY A 206 6.90 -39.06 9.70
C GLY A 206 7.19 -39.23 11.20
N ASN A 207 8.46 -39.32 11.58
CA ASN A 207 8.86 -39.47 12.98
C ASN A 207 9.28 -38.16 13.68
N TRP A 208 8.92 -37.03 13.09
CA TRP A 208 9.21 -35.70 13.62
C TRP A 208 7.92 -34.92 13.77
N ALA A 209 7.89 -33.96 14.69
CA ALA A 209 6.80 -33.00 14.78
C ALA A 209 7.34 -31.60 15.03
N ASP A 210 6.64 -30.58 14.55
CA ASP A 210 6.96 -29.20 14.88
C ASP A 210 6.37 -28.79 16.24
N THR A 211 7.09 -27.91 16.93
CA THR A 211 6.80 -27.34 18.24
C THR A 211 7.22 -25.87 18.23
N TYR A 212 6.64 -25.07 19.12
CA TYR A 212 7.16 -23.72 19.35
C TYR A 212 8.53 -23.77 20.04
N TRP A 213 9.48 -22.99 19.50
CA TRP A 213 10.82 -22.82 20.03
C TRP A 213 11.27 -21.36 19.80
N GLY A 214 11.33 -20.58 20.87
CA GLY A 214 11.56 -19.12 20.78
C GLY A 214 10.59 -18.47 19.79
N ASP A 215 11.14 -17.63 18.89
CA ASP A 215 10.37 -16.90 17.88
C ASP A 215 10.28 -17.58 16.50
N HIS A 216 10.99 -18.70 16.28
CA HIS A 216 11.16 -19.30 14.94
C HIS A 216 10.59 -20.73 14.79
N GLY A 217 10.07 -21.32 15.86
CA GLY A 217 9.60 -22.71 15.86
C GLY A 217 10.75 -23.72 15.72
N GLY A 218 10.46 -25.00 15.85
CA GLY A 218 11.46 -26.04 15.67
C GLY A 218 10.87 -27.44 15.64
N TYR A 219 11.69 -28.42 15.26
CA TYR A 219 11.28 -29.80 15.06
C TYR A 219 11.92 -30.72 16.10
N VAL A 220 11.13 -31.62 16.64
CA VAL A 220 11.54 -32.63 17.62
C VAL A 220 11.20 -34.04 17.13
N CYS A 221 12.04 -35.01 17.46
CA CYS A 221 11.84 -36.40 17.07
C CYS A 221 10.86 -37.09 18.05
N LEU A 222 9.86 -37.76 17.50
CA LEU A 222 8.76 -38.36 18.25
C LEU A 222 9.17 -39.64 19.02
N ASP A 223 10.27 -40.30 18.63
CA ASP A 223 10.83 -41.45 19.38
C ASP A 223 11.20 -41.11 20.83
N TYR A 224 11.44 -39.83 21.11
CA TYR A 224 11.94 -39.34 22.40
C TYR A 224 10.89 -38.57 23.19
N VAL A 225 9.61 -38.72 22.82
CA VAL A 225 8.48 -38.14 23.54
C VAL A 225 7.37 -39.16 23.72
N THR A 226 6.52 -38.94 24.71
CA THR A 226 5.32 -39.75 24.93
C THR A 226 4.13 -38.83 25.17
N LYS A 227 2.98 -39.15 24.58
CA LYS A 227 1.73 -38.40 24.80
C LYS A 227 1.37 -38.35 26.29
N VAL A 228 0.90 -37.18 26.74
CA VAL A 228 0.45 -36.93 28.13
C VAL A 228 -1.06 -36.96 28.21
#